data_AF-A0A7V0NDW6-F1
#
_entry.id   AF-A0A7V0NDW6-F1
#
_cell.length_a   1.000
_cell.length_b   1.000
_cell.length_c   1.000
_cell.angle_alpha   90.00
_cell.angle_beta   90.00
_cell.angle_gamma   90.00
#
_symmetry.space_group_name_H-M   'P 1'
#
loop_
_entity.id
_entity.type
_entity.pdbx_description
1 polymer ?
#
loop_
_entity_poly.entity_id
_entity_poly.type
_entity_poly.pdbx_seq_one_letter_code
_entity_poly.pdbx_strand_id
1 'polypeptide(L)'
;AAVRRYRPWTVMFYSLGFGALFLLPLQSPEGVAAALQGEALVRLLLLALGPTLGAAFLYALALQRLPAGVASTVATLEPVMGVLLAVTVRGERISFPQMIGAGLIITGVVLLSLARADAPP
;
A
#
# COMPACT_ATOMS: atom_id res chain seq x y z
N ALA A 1 -1.57 -20.29 1.44
CA ALA A 1 -0.70 -21.39 1.89
C ALA A 1 0.80 -21.03 2.04
N ALA A 2 1.34 -19.96 1.41
CA ALA A 2 2.78 -19.62 1.52
C ALA A 2 3.16 -18.70 2.71
N VAL A 3 2.20 -17.97 3.30
CA VAL A 3 2.44 -16.94 4.33
C VAL A 3 2.77 -17.52 5.72
N ARG A 4 2.53 -18.81 5.96
CA ARG A 4 2.78 -19.45 7.27
C ARG A 4 4.23 -19.90 7.50
N ARG A 5 5.09 -19.91 6.48
CA ARG A 5 6.45 -20.49 6.57
C ARG A 5 7.59 -19.47 6.50
N TYR A 6 7.33 -18.24 6.04
CA TYR A 6 8.36 -17.21 5.91
C TYR A 6 8.07 -16.02 6.81
N ARG A 7 9.11 -15.52 7.50
CA ARG A 7 9.01 -14.28 8.27
C ARG A 7 8.68 -13.13 7.29
N PRO A 8 7.62 -12.34 7.52
CA PRO A 8 7.20 -11.27 6.60
C PRO A 8 8.34 -10.33 6.19
N TRP A 9 9.23 -10.03 7.14
CA TRP A 9 10.46 -9.25 6.94
C TRP A 9 11.39 -9.81 5.87
N THR A 10 11.55 -11.13 5.81
CA THR A 10 12.38 -11.80 4.80
C THR A 10 11.80 -11.61 3.41
N VAL A 11 10.47 -11.75 3.28
CA VAL A 11 9.77 -11.54 2.01
C VAL A 11 9.92 -10.09 1.54
N MET A 12 9.75 -9.12 2.44
CA MET A 12 9.93 -7.70 2.12
C MET A 12 11.35 -7.35 1.74
N PHE A 13 12.35 -7.85 2.48
CA PHE A 13 13.76 -7.60 2.18
C PHE A 13 14.11 -8.10 0.78
N TYR A 14 13.70 -9.33 0.44
CA TYR A 14 13.96 -9.86 -0.90
C TYR A 14 13.14 -9.16 -1.98
N SER A 15 11.83 -8.92 -1.78
CA SER A 15 11.01 -8.28 -2.82
C SER A 15 11.46 -6.84 -3.12
N LEU A 16 11.74 -6.05 -2.08
CA LEU A 16 12.24 -4.68 -2.25
C LEU A 16 13.68 -4.66 -2.75
N GLY A 17 14.54 -5.55 -2.24
CA GLY A 17 15.94 -5.65 -2.65
C GLY A 17 16.08 -6.07 -4.11
N PHE A 18 15.40 -7.14 -4.53
CA PHE A 18 15.38 -7.56 -5.94
C PHE A 18 14.72 -6.52 -6.83
N GLY A 19 13.61 -5.90 -6.39
CA GLY A 19 12.96 -4.82 -7.13
C GLY A 19 13.89 -3.62 -7.35
N ALA A 20 14.61 -3.20 -6.30
CA ALA A 20 15.59 -2.12 -6.39
C ALA A 20 16.74 -2.48 -7.34
N LEU A 21 17.32 -3.68 -7.21
CA LEU A 21 18.39 -4.15 -8.08
C LEU A 21 17.95 -4.28 -9.54
N PHE A 22 16.70 -4.68 -9.78
CA PHE A 22 16.14 -4.79 -11.12
C PHE A 22 15.92 -3.42 -11.76
N LEU A 23 15.48 -2.43 -10.99
CA LEU A 23 15.22 -1.08 -11.48
C LEU A 23 16.49 -0.22 -11.59
N LEU A 24 17.54 -0.53 -10.82
CA LEU A 24 18.77 0.26 -10.76
C LEU A 24 19.44 0.47 -12.13
N PRO A 25 19.56 -0.54 -13.03
CA PRO A 25 20.16 -0.36 -14.35
C PRO A 25 19.35 0.54 -15.30
N LEU A 26 18.05 0.74 -15.02
CA LEU A 26 17.22 1.66 -15.79
C LEU A 26 17.40 3.13 -15.36
N GLN A 27 18.10 3.38 -14.25
CA GLN A 27 18.34 4.73 -13.73
C GLN A 27 19.67 5.28 -14.26
N SER A 28 19.69 6.57 -14.57
CA SER A 28 20.96 7.25 -14.87
C SER A 28 21.80 7.41 -13.60
N PRO A 29 23.14 7.31 -13.69
CA PRO A 29 24.02 7.54 -12.53
C PRO A 29 23.80 8.90 -11.87
N GLU A 30 23.52 9.92 -12.68
CA GLU A 30 23.18 11.28 -12.23
C GLU A 30 21.86 11.32 -11.47
N GLY A 31 20.85 10.57 -11.94
CA GLY A 31 19.55 10.46 -11.27
C GLY A 31 19.66 9.78 -9.91
N VAL A 32 20.46 8.72 -9.80
CA VAL A 32 20.74 8.06 -8.52
C VAL A 32 21.52 8.98 -7.58
N ALA A 33 22.54 9.69 -8.09
CA ALA A 33 23.29 10.65 -7.28
C ALA A 33 22.39 11.78 -6.76
N ALA A 34 21.49 12.32 -7.60
CA ALA A 34 20.54 13.35 -7.21
C ALA A 34 19.51 12.83 -6.19
N ALA A 35 19.05 11.59 -6.34
CA ALA A 35 18.15 10.93 -5.39
C ALA A 35 18.76 10.82 -3.99
N LEU A 36 20.09 10.64 -3.88
CA LEU A 36 20.80 10.53 -2.61
C LEU A 36 21.17 11.87 -1.98
N GLN A 37 20.75 13.00 -2.57
CA GLN A 37 21.11 14.33 -2.08
C GLN A 37 19.95 15.04 -1.37
N GLY A 38 20.30 15.76 -0.29
CA GLY A 38 19.47 16.77 0.36
C GLY A 38 18.02 16.35 0.59
N GLU A 39 17.09 17.09 0.01
CA GLU A 39 15.65 16.91 0.17
C GLU A 39 15.11 15.64 -0.53
N ALA A 40 15.73 15.22 -1.64
CA ALA A 40 15.29 14.03 -2.38
C ALA A 40 15.47 12.76 -1.54
N LEU A 41 16.59 12.66 -0.81
CA LEU A 41 16.84 11.55 0.11
C LEU A 41 15.78 11.52 1.23
N VAL A 42 15.43 12.68 1.79
CA VAL A 42 14.39 12.77 2.82
C VAL A 42 13.03 12.30 2.27
N ARG A 43 12.65 12.74 1.07
CA ARG A 43 11.40 12.29 0.42
C ARG A 43 11.41 10.78 0.14
N LEU A 44 12.54 10.22 -0.30
CA LEU A 44 12.70 8.78 -0.51
C LEU A 44 12.61 7.99 0.79
N LEU A 45 13.27 8.46 1.86
CA LEU A 45 13.17 7.83 3.17
C LEU A 45 11.75 7.90 3.72
N LEU A 46 11.04 9.01 3.56
CA LEU A 46 9.64 9.13 3.96
C LEU A 46 8.74 8.15 3.19
N LEU A 47 8.96 7.97 1.89
CA LEU A 47 8.22 7.01 1.06
C LEU A 47 8.54 5.54 1.44
N ALA A 48 9.81 5.25 1.70
CA ALA A 48 10.25 3.91 2.10
C ALA A 48 9.76 3.55 3.51
N LEU A 49 9.85 4.46 4.46
CA LEU A 49 9.49 4.21 5.86
C LEU A 49 7.98 4.28 6.09
N GLY A 50 7.29 5.26 5.51
CA GLY A 50 5.86 5.50 5.75
C GLY A 50 4.97 4.48 5.05
N PRO A 51 4.62 4.71 3.77
CA PRO A 51 3.65 3.87 3.06
C PRO A 51 4.20 2.49 2.68
N THR A 52 5.53 2.28 2.66
CA THR A 52 6.07 0.96 2.28
C THR A 52 6.28 0.08 3.51
N LEU A 53 7.26 0.41 4.36
CA LEU A 53 7.58 -0.39 5.54
C LEU A 53 6.52 -0.23 6.65
N GLY A 54 6.06 0.99 6.89
CA GLY A 54 5.05 1.28 7.89
C GLY A 54 3.72 0.61 7.56
N ALA A 55 3.23 0.72 6.33
CA ALA A 55 1.98 0.04 5.94
C ALA A 55 2.09 -1.48 6.05
N ALA A 56 3.21 -2.07 5.61
CA ALA A 56 3.41 -3.50 5.74
C ALA A 56 3.49 -3.97 7.20
N PHE A 57 4.13 -3.19 8.07
CA PHE A 57 4.16 -3.44 9.51
C PHE A 57 2.75 -3.38 10.12
N LEU A 58 1.98 -2.34 9.81
CA LEU A 58 0.60 -2.18 10.28
C LEU A 58 -0.29 -3.31 9.76
N TYR A 59 -0.12 -3.73 8.51
CA TYR A 59 -0.85 -4.86 7.95
C TYR A 59 -0.48 -6.17 8.64
N ALA A 60 0.80 -6.42 8.90
CA ALA A 60 1.25 -7.57 9.66
C ALA A 60 0.69 -7.57 11.09
N LEU A 61 0.61 -6.41 11.73
CA LEU A 61 -0.01 -6.25 13.05
C LEU A 61 -1.53 -6.48 13.00
N ALA A 62 -2.21 -6.01 11.95
CA ALA A 62 -3.62 -6.27 11.73
C ALA A 62 -3.90 -7.77 11.61
N LEU A 63 -3.06 -8.53 10.90
CA LEU A 63 -3.18 -9.99 10.78
C LEU A 63 -2.95 -10.75 12.10
N GLN A 64 -2.31 -10.14 13.10
CA GLN A 64 -2.18 -10.74 14.43
C GLN A 64 -3.43 -10.56 15.28
N ARG A 65 -4.27 -9.55 14.97
CA ARG A 65 -5.44 -9.17 15.78
C ARG A 65 -6.78 -9.40 15.08
N LEU A 66 -6.77 -9.53 13.75
CA LEU A 66 -7.96 -9.65 12.91
C LEU A 66 -7.84 -10.90 12.01
N PRO A 67 -8.98 -11.53 11.67
CA PRO A 67 -9.00 -12.54 10.62
C PRO A 67 -8.44 -11.98 9.30
N ALA A 68 -7.69 -12.79 8.56
CA ALA A 68 -7.05 -12.36 7.32
C ALA A 68 -8.04 -11.79 6.29
N GLY A 69 -9.27 -12.32 6.25
CA GLY A 69 -10.33 -11.80 5.40
C GLY A 69 -10.72 -10.36 5.75
N VAL A 70 -10.84 -10.02 7.03
CA VAL A 70 -11.18 -8.67 7.51
C VAL A 70 -10.03 -7.71 7.20
N ALA A 71 -8.79 -8.09 7.51
CA ALA A 71 -7.62 -7.26 7.21
C ALA A 71 -7.49 -6.96 5.70
N SER A 72 -7.71 -7.98 4.86
CA SER A 72 -7.68 -7.82 3.41
C SER A 72 -8.83 -6.96 2.90
N THR A 73 -10.04 -7.09 3.45
CA THR A 73 -11.17 -6.24 3.07
C THR A 73 -10.92 -4.78 3.47
N VAL A 74 -10.39 -4.52 4.67
CA VAL A 74 -10.03 -3.15 5.08
C VAL A 74 -8.94 -2.58 4.17
N ALA A 75 -7.96 -3.39 3.74
CA ALA A 75 -6.92 -2.94 2.81
C ALA A 75 -7.50 -2.48 1.45
N THR A 76 -8.65 -3.00 1.01
CA THR A 76 -9.31 -2.51 -0.23
C THR A 76 -9.84 -1.08 -0.13
N LEU A 77 -9.86 -0.47 1.07
CA LEU A 77 -10.13 0.95 1.26
C LEU A 77 -8.94 1.86 0.93
N GLU A 78 -7.75 1.30 0.69
CA GLU A 78 -6.54 2.06 0.35
C GLU A 78 -6.76 3.10 -0.77
N PRO A 79 -7.45 2.80 -1.89
CA PRO A 79 -7.67 3.78 -2.95
C PRO A 79 -8.58 4.93 -2.48
N VAL A 80 -9.58 4.65 -1.63
CA VAL A 80 -10.48 5.67 -1.07
C VAL A 80 -9.70 6.61 -0.16
N MET A 81 -8.85 6.04 0.71
CA MET A 81 -7.95 6.82 1.56
C MET A 81 -6.94 7.62 0.74
N GLY A 82 -6.44 7.05 -0.36
CA GLY A 82 -5.55 7.74 -1.30
C GLY A 82 -6.18 8.98 -1.91
N VAL A 83 -7.43 8.88 -2.38
CA VAL A 83 -8.20 10.03 -2.89
C VAL A 83 -8.44 11.04 -1.78
N LEU A 84 -8.84 10.59 -0.58
CA LEU A 84 -9.08 11.48 0.56
C LEU A 84 -7.81 12.26 0.93
N LEU A 85 -6.65 11.59 0.98
CA LEU A 85 -5.36 12.21 1.24
C LEU A 85 -4.95 13.16 0.10
N ALA A 86 -5.18 12.81 -1.16
CA ALA A 86 -4.90 13.71 -2.29
C ALA A 86 -5.72 15.01 -2.19
N VAL A 87 -7.00 14.91 -1.86
CA VAL A 87 -7.90 16.07 -1.72
C VAL A 87 -7.53 16.92 -0.51
N THR A 88 -7.25 16.30 0.64
CA THR A 88 -6.98 17.02 1.90
C THR A 88 -5.56 17.59 1.97
N VAL A 89 -4.56 16.86 1.48
CA VAL A 89 -3.15 17.25 1.56
C VAL A 89 -2.73 18.12 0.36
N ARG A 90 -3.17 17.78 -0.87
CA ARG A 90 -2.83 18.57 -2.08
C ARG A 90 -3.91 19.56 -2.48
N GLY A 91 -5.11 19.53 -1.90
CA GLY A 91 -6.19 20.42 -2.29
C GLY A 91 -6.77 20.14 -3.68
N GLU A 92 -6.54 18.94 -4.22
CA GLU A 92 -7.01 18.57 -5.56
C GLU A 92 -8.54 18.48 -5.60
N ARG A 93 -9.16 19.04 -6.66
CA ARG A 93 -10.61 18.94 -6.87
C ARG A 93 -10.96 17.55 -7.39
N ILE A 94 -11.90 16.89 -6.73
CA ILE A 94 -12.41 15.59 -7.18
C ILE A 94 -13.17 15.78 -8.48
N SER A 95 -12.76 15.07 -9.53
CA SER A 95 -13.47 15.04 -10.81
C SER A 95 -14.62 14.02 -10.77
N PHE A 96 -15.63 14.22 -11.62
CA PHE A 96 -16.79 13.33 -11.68
C PHE A 96 -16.42 11.83 -11.92
N PRO A 97 -15.44 11.49 -12.79
CA PRO A 97 -14.99 10.10 -12.94
C PRO A 97 -14.37 9.52 -11.65
N GLN A 98 -13.66 10.32 -10.86
CA GLN A 98 -13.08 9.86 -9.58
C GLN A 98 -14.18 9.56 -8.55
N MET A 99 -15.27 10.32 -8.53
CA MET A 99 -16.41 10.03 -7.66
C MET A 99 -17.05 8.69 -8.00
N ILE A 100 -17.24 8.40 -9.30
CA ILE A 100 -17.78 7.11 -9.76
C ILE A 100 -16.84 5.98 -9.34
N GLY A 101 -15.53 6.13 -9.58
CA GLY A 101 -14.53 5.15 -9.17
C GLY A 101 -14.54 4.88 -7.66
N ALA A 102 -14.59 5.93 -6.83
CA ALA A 102 -14.69 5.79 -5.39
C ALA A 102 -15.98 5.04 -4.96
N GLY A 103 -17.12 5.35 -5.57
CA GLY A 103 -18.38 4.66 -5.32
C GLY A 103 -18.32 3.16 -5.67
N LEU A 104 -17.71 2.80 -6.80
CA LEU A 104 -17.53 1.41 -7.21
C LEU A 104 -16.66 0.63 -6.22
N ILE A 105 -15.57 1.24 -5.74
CA ILE A 105 -14.68 0.61 -4.75
C ILE A 105 -15.45 0.35 -3.45
N ILE A 106 -16.11 1.37 -2.89
CA ILE A 106 -16.90 1.23 -1.65
C ILE A 106 -17.95 0.14 -1.81
N THR A 107 -18.67 0.11 -2.93
CA THR A 107 -19.69 -0.90 -3.21
C THR A 107 -19.07 -2.31 -3.24
N GLY A 108 -17.93 -2.48 -3.93
CA GLY A 108 -17.21 -3.75 -3.96
C GLY A 108 -16.75 -4.21 -2.57
N VAL A 109 -16.23 -3.30 -1.75
CA VAL A 109 -15.84 -3.60 -0.36
C VAL A 109 -17.03 -4.08 0.46
N VAL A 110 -18.16 -3.37 0.38
CA VAL A 110 -19.39 -3.71 1.12
C VAL A 110 -19.92 -5.08 0.69
N LEU A 111 -20.02 -5.33 -0.62
CA LEU A 111 -20.48 -6.63 -1.14
C LEU A 111 -19.57 -7.77 -0.68
N LEU A 112 -18.24 -7.58 -0.72
CA LEU A 112 -17.28 -8.59 -0.28
C LEU A 112 -17.34 -8.83 1.23
N SER A 113 -17.55 -7.77 2.02
CA SER A 113 -17.76 -7.85 3.47
C SER A 113 -19.01 -8.67 3.81
N LEU A 114 -20.13 -8.37 3.18
CA LEU A 114 -21.41 -9.04 3.43
C LEU A 114 -21.37 -10.51 3.00
N ALA A 115 -20.86 -10.81 1.80
CA ALA A 115 -20.74 -12.19 1.31
C ALA A 115 -19.87 -13.09 2.21
N ARG A 116 -18.93 -12.51 2.97
CA ARG A 116 -18.09 -13.24 3.93
C ARG A 116 -18.71 -13.37 5.31
N ALA A 117 -19.66 -12.50 5.68
CA ALA A 117 -20.41 -12.62 6.93
C ALA A 117 -21.38 -13.82 6.91
N ASP A 118 -21.87 -14.18 5.72
CA ASP A 118 -22.81 -15.29 5.51
C ASP A 118 -22.13 -16.66 5.28
N ALA A 119 -20.80 -16.73 5.24
CA ALA A 119 -20.07 -17.98 5.03
C ALA A 119 -20.01 -18.81 6.33
N PRO A 120 -20.44 -20.09 6.33
CA PRO A 120 -20.33 -20.96 7.51
C PRO A 120 -18.86 -21.22 7.89
N PRO A 121 -18.57 -21.47 9.18
CA PRO A 121 -17.22 -21.56 9.74
C PRO A 121 -16.37 -22.70 9.18
#